data_AF-S7WD04-F1
#
_entry.id   AF-S7WD04-F1
#
_cell.length_a   1.000
_cell.length_b   1.000
_cell.length_c   1.000
_cell.angle_alpha   90.00
_cell.angle_beta   90.00
_cell.angle_gamma   90.00
#
_symmetry.space_group_name_H-M   'P 1'
#
loop_
_entity.id
_entity.type
_entity.pdbx_description
1 polymer ?
#
loop_
_entity_poly.entity_id
_entity_poly.type
_entity_poly.pdbx_seq_one_letter_code
_entity_poly.pdbx_strand_id
1 'polypeptide(L)'
;MLFLFFSLFLSKSFYFKLSDEERYFAVVNNVQVSTIKDKGDALVLNLDYSTIPGGYFIVAKNKENKIFNIRNEQENLTISKRKSSKGGRVFVIAIIPKENVLIRSQGKCLEYFPERKSFRMEECEDRNPMQRFKMEYLKKSVNVPDEEVERIMDPPRDESPYLGSRNGNLQDFMRFRDNMLGNSYSQKSYRYNSYQGH
;
A
#
# COMPACT_ATOMS: atom_id res chain seq x y z
N MET A 1 -11.94 -16.68 -19.54
CA MET A 1 -12.54 -15.45 -18.97
C MET A 1 -12.21 -15.31 -17.46
N LEU A 2 -10.96 -15.59 -17.06
CA LEU A 2 -10.53 -15.58 -15.64
C LEU A 2 -9.41 -14.54 -15.35
N PHE A 3 -9.04 -13.74 -16.35
CA PHE A 3 -7.97 -12.73 -16.28
C PHE A 3 -8.46 -11.33 -15.90
N LEU A 4 -9.79 -11.12 -15.78
CA LEU A 4 -10.39 -9.80 -15.53
C LEU A 4 -10.55 -9.44 -14.05
N PHE A 5 -10.34 -10.37 -13.12
CA PHE A 5 -10.47 -10.08 -11.68
C PHE A 5 -9.20 -9.52 -11.03
N PHE A 6 -8.02 -9.73 -11.63
CA PHE A 6 -6.76 -9.19 -11.09
C PHE A 6 -6.53 -7.69 -11.38
N SER A 7 -7.34 -7.06 -12.24
CA SER A 7 -7.17 -5.65 -12.61
C SER A 7 -7.74 -4.66 -11.57
N LEU A 8 -8.54 -5.12 -10.61
CA LEU A 8 -9.27 -4.24 -9.70
C LEU A 8 -8.46 -3.75 -8.48
N PHE A 9 -7.27 -4.28 -8.24
CA PHE A 9 -6.44 -3.88 -7.08
C PHE A 9 -5.45 -2.74 -7.35
N LEU A 10 -5.40 -2.21 -8.57
CA LEU A 10 -4.24 -1.42 -9.03
C LEU A 10 -4.42 0.09 -9.18
N SER A 11 -5.59 0.62 -8.84
CA SER A 11 -5.88 2.05 -9.00
C SER A 11 -6.12 2.79 -7.69
N LYS A 12 -5.73 2.22 -6.54
CA LYS A 12 -5.84 2.94 -5.27
C LYS A 12 -4.76 4.02 -5.18
N SER A 13 -5.21 5.28 -5.10
CA SER A 13 -4.34 6.40 -4.79
C SER A 13 -3.92 6.36 -3.32
N PHE A 14 -2.72 6.83 -3.01
CA PHE A 14 -2.18 6.89 -1.66
C PHE A 14 -1.24 8.09 -1.48
N TYR A 15 -0.89 8.36 -0.23
CA TYR A 15 0.23 9.24 0.14
C TYR A 15 1.41 8.39 0.61
N PHE A 16 2.63 8.82 0.30
CA PHE A 16 3.81 8.37 1.05
C PHE A 16 4.05 9.31 2.24
N LYS A 17 4.32 8.72 3.39
CA LYS A 17 4.63 9.38 4.66
C LYS A 17 5.91 8.80 5.26
N LEU A 18 6.75 9.60 5.92
CA LEU A 18 7.86 9.08 6.73
C LEU A 18 7.30 8.17 7.84
N SER A 19 7.92 7.02 8.08
CA SER A 19 7.37 6.00 8.99
C SER A 19 7.12 6.52 10.42
N ASP A 20 8.04 7.34 10.93
CA ASP A 20 8.06 7.82 12.31
C ASP A 20 7.65 9.30 12.45
N GLU A 21 7.27 9.98 11.36
CA GLU A 21 6.90 11.40 11.39
C GLU A 21 5.60 11.69 10.63
N GLU A 22 4.86 12.71 11.09
CA GLU A 22 3.73 13.34 10.37
C GLU A 22 4.22 14.19 9.19
N ARG A 23 4.94 13.56 8.26
CA ARG A 23 5.53 14.24 7.10
C ARG A 23 5.31 13.45 5.83
N TYR A 24 4.67 14.12 4.88
CA TYR A 24 4.20 13.55 3.62
C TYR A 24 5.08 14.00 2.46
N PHE A 25 5.20 13.17 1.44
CA PHE A 25 5.93 13.51 0.22
C PHE A 25 5.25 14.69 -0.48
N ALA A 26 6.01 15.70 -0.84
CA ALA A 26 5.55 16.91 -1.53
C ALA A 26 6.54 17.33 -2.62
N VAL A 27 6.08 18.17 -3.54
CA VAL A 27 6.95 18.75 -4.57
C VAL A 27 7.28 20.19 -4.21
N VAL A 28 8.57 20.49 -4.22
CA VAL A 28 9.13 21.82 -4.02
C VAL A 28 9.66 22.31 -5.37
N ASN A 29 9.46 23.60 -5.67
CA ASN A 29 9.94 24.23 -6.91
C ASN A 29 9.53 23.48 -8.20
N ASN A 30 8.31 22.91 -8.22
CA ASN A 30 7.69 22.19 -9.35
C ASN A 30 8.39 20.91 -9.85
N VAL A 31 9.54 20.53 -9.26
CA VAL A 31 10.36 19.41 -9.74
C VAL A 31 10.94 18.56 -8.61
N GLN A 32 11.48 19.16 -7.56
CA GLN A 32 12.16 18.42 -6.49
C GLN A 32 11.14 17.78 -5.55
N VAL A 33 11.41 16.56 -5.07
CA VAL A 33 10.59 15.92 -4.04
C VAL A 33 11.21 16.14 -2.66
N SER A 34 10.38 16.52 -1.69
CA SER A 34 10.72 16.75 -0.29
C SER A 34 9.56 16.29 0.62
N THR A 35 9.56 16.69 1.89
CA THR A 35 8.46 16.45 2.82
C THR A 35 7.80 17.71 3.34
N ILE A 36 6.50 17.64 3.61
CA ILE A 36 5.69 18.68 4.24
C ILE A 36 4.86 18.07 5.39
N LYS A 37 4.47 18.89 6.36
CA LYS A 37 3.58 18.43 7.46
C LYS A 37 2.11 18.40 7.05
N ASP A 38 1.67 19.39 6.29
CA ASP A 38 0.28 19.48 5.85
C ASP A 38 -0.03 18.44 4.76
N LYS A 39 -0.97 17.54 5.07
CA LYS A 39 -1.43 16.51 4.16
C LYS A 39 -2.18 17.08 2.94
N GLY A 40 -2.79 18.27 3.05
CA GLY A 40 -3.54 18.90 1.95
C GLY A 40 -2.67 19.19 0.72
N ASP A 41 -1.40 19.50 0.94
CA ASP A 41 -0.42 19.81 -0.10
C ASP A 41 0.44 18.61 -0.54
N ALA A 42 0.19 17.44 0.06
CA ALA A 42 0.95 16.23 -0.23
C ALA A 42 0.72 15.72 -1.66
N LEU A 43 1.67 14.93 -2.16
CA LEU A 43 1.52 14.22 -3.42
C LEU A 43 0.52 13.08 -3.28
N VAL A 44 -0.48 13.10 -4.17
CA VAL A 44 -1.38 11.96 -4.36
C VAL A 44 -0.74 11.05 -5.40
N LEU A 45 -0.45 9.82 -5.01
CA LEU A 45 0.38 8.90 -5.77
C LEU A 45 -0.39 7.65 -6.20
N ASN A 46 -0.06 7.14 -7.38
CA ASN A 46 -0.48 5.83 -7.88
C ASN A 46 0.74 5.01 -8.33
N LEU A 47 0.55 3.71 -8.47
CA LEU A 47 1.53 2.80 -9.08
C LEU A 47 1.06 2.41 -10.48
N ASP A 48 1.90 2.68 -11.47
CA ASP A 48 1.78 2.14 -12.82
C ASP A 48 2.79 1.01 -12.98
N TYR A 49 2.37 -0.15 -13.49
CA TYR A 49 3.31 -1.24 -13.72
C TYR A 49 4.39 -0.89 -14.73
N SER A 50 5.58 -1.40 -14.47
CA SER A 50 6.66 -1.48 -15.44
C SER A 50 6.75 -2.87 -16.07
N THR A 51 7.53 -3.00 -17.13
CA THR A 51 7.87 -4.31 -17.72
C THR A 51 8.87 -5.10 -16.87
N ILE A 52 9.50 -4.47 -15.87
CA ILE A 52 10.40 -5.14 -14.92
C ILE A 52 9.53 -5.82 -13.84
N PRO A 53 9.73 -7.13 -13.57
CA PRO A 53 8.98 -7.85 -12.55
C PRO A 53 9.06 -7.17 -11.17
N GLY A 54 7.89 -6.91 -10.56
CA GLY A 54 7.80 -6.22 -9.27
C GLY A 54 8.16 -4.73 -9.29
N GLY A 55 8.45 -4.18 -10.47
CA GLY A 55 8.80 -2.78 -10.68
C GLY A 55 7.61 -1.91 -11.07
N TYR A 56 7.59 -0.69 -10.54
CA TYR A 56 6.54 0.29 -10.73
C TYR A 56 7.10 1.66 -11.12
N PHE A 57 6.34 2.39 -11.91
CA PHE A 57 6.45 3.85 -11.97
C PHE A 57 5.56 4.44 -10.88
N ILE A 58 6.11 5.32 -10.04
CA ILE A 58 5.34 6.05 -9.04
C ILE A 58 4.84 7.35 -9.69
N VAL A 59 3.53 7.48 -9.84
CA VAL A 59 2.87 8.56 -10.59
C VAL A 59 2.25 9.58 -9.63
N ALA A 60 2.64 10.84 -9.75
CA ALA A 60 2.04 11.97 -9.04
C ALA A 60 0.77 12.46 -9.76
N LYS A 61 -0.40 11.99 -9.30
CA LYS A 61 -1.72 12.28 -9.88
C LYS A 61 -2.05 13.77 -9.88
N ASN A 62 -1.81 14.44 -8.75
CA ASN A 62 -2.07 15.87 -8.59
C ASN A 62 -0.97 16.78 -9.18
N LYS A 63 -0.04 16.24 -9.98
CA LYS A 63 1.02 17.00 -10.67
C LYS A 63 1.11 16.59 -12.14
N GLU A 64 0.00 16.69 -12.85
CA GLU A 64 -0.10 16.39 -14.30
C GLU A 64 0.36 14.96 -14.66
N ASN A 65 0.17 13.99 -13.76
CA ASN A 65 0.67 12.62 -13.91
C ASN A 65 2.19 12.53 -14.20
N LYS A 66 2.98 13.48 -13.67
CA LYS A 66 4.45 13.35 -13.65
C LYS A 66 4.85 12.13 -12.81
N ILE A 67 5.99 11.53 -13.14
CA ILE A 67 6.51 10.35 -12.45
C ILE A 67 7.74 10.67 -11.62
N PHE A 68 7.97 9.89 -10.58
CA PHE A 68 9.21 9.92 -9.82
C PHE A 68 10.40 9.59 -10.74
N ASN A 69 11.49 10.30 -10.55
CA ASN A 69 12.71 10.13 -11.31
C ASN A 69 13.94 10.45 -10.43
N ILE A 70 15.05 9.78 -10.68
CA ILE A 70 16.31 10.04 -9.99
C ILE A 70 17.28 10.69 -10.98
N ARG A 71 17.81 11.86 -10.65
CA ARG A 71 18.79 12.56 -11.49
C ARG A 71 20.17 11.93 -11.29
N ASN A 72 20.75 11.37 -12.36
CA ASN A 72 21.95 10.51 -12.31
C ASN A 72 23.17 11.11 -11.59
N GLU A 73 23.39 12.42 -11.67
CA GLU A 73 24.59 13.06 -11.09
C GLU A 73 24.48 13.31 -9.59
N GLN A 74 23.27 13.39 -9.04
CA GLN A 74 23.03 13.83 -7.66
C GLN A 74 22.27 12.77 -6.83
N GLU A 75 21.75 11.75 -7.51
CA GLU A 75 20.85 10.73 -6.99
C GLU A 75 19.60 11.30 -6.30
N ASN A 76 19.28 12.58 -6.57
CA ASN A 76 18.14 13.28 -6.00
C ASN A 76 16.83 12.83 -6.63
N LEU A 77 15.80 12.66 -5.79
CA LEU A 77 14.44 12.41 -6.24
C LEU A 77 13.77 13.68 -6.78
N THR A 78 13.20 13.54 -7.96
CA THR A 78 12.48 14.57 -8.69
C THR A 78 11.20 13.99 -9.29
N ILE A 79 10.35 14.85 -9.82
CA ILE A 79 9.25 14.46 -10.71
C ILE A 79 9.47 15.02 -12.11
N SER A 80 9.12 14.23 -13.13
CA SER A 80 9.21 14.67 -14.53
C SER A 80 8.17 13.98 -15.41
N LYS A 81 7.96 14.46 -16.64
CA LYS A 81 7.05 13.78 -17.57
C LYS A 81 7.69 12.45 -17.99
N ARG A 82 6.87 11.40 -18.08
CA ARG A 82 7.33 10.03 -18.42
C ARG A 82 8.16 9.95 -19.71
N LYS A 83 7.80 10.74 -20.73
CA LYS A 83 8.51 10.81 -22.02
C LYS A 83 9.80 11.65 -21.99
N SER A 84 9.92 12.59 -21.06
CA SER A 84 11.08 13.50 -20.98
C SER A 84 12.25 12.92 -20.18
N SER A 85 11.99 11.92 -19.34
CA SER A 85 13.06 11.22 -18.63
C SER A 85 13.71 10.22 -19.58
N LYS A 86 15.00 10.39 -19.91
CA LYS A 86 15.85 9.37 -20.58
C LYS A 86 16.03 8.06 -19.76
N GLY A 87 15.12 7.79 -18.82
CA GLY A 87 15.22 6.69 -17.86
C GLY A 87 14.31 6.93 -16.67
N GLY A 88 13.02 7.18 -16.89
CA GLY A 88 12.04 7.22 -15.80
C GLY A 88 12.24 5.99 -14.93
N ARG A 89 12.70 6.21 -13.69
CA ARG A 89 13.21 5.10 -12.90
C ARG A 89 12.06 4.21 -12.46
N VAL A 90 12.30 2.92 -12.62
CA VAL A 90 11.42 1.89 -12.09
C VAL A 90 11.80 1.67 -10.64
N PHE A 91 10.80 1.69 -9.76
CA PHE A 91 10.96 1.49 -8.34
C PHE A 91 10.33 0.17 -7.92
N VAL A 92 10.98 -0.53 -7.01
CA VAL A 92 10.41 -1.68 -6.31
C VAL A 92 9.95 -1.21 -4.93
N ILE A 93 8.70 -1.52 -4.57
CA ILE A 93 8.16 -1.20 -3.25
C ILE A 93 8.18 -2.49 -2.43
N ALA A 94 9.11 -2.58 -1.49
CA ALA A 94 9.25 -3.75 -0.62
C ALA A 94 8.50 -3.51 0.70
N ILE A 95 7.50 -4.33 0.97
CA ILE A 95 6.79 -4.32 2.26
C ILE A 95 7.68 -4.97 3.32
N ILE A 96 7.85 -4.29 4.44
CA ILE A 96 8.63 -4.75 5.59
C ILE A 96 7.73 -4.75 6.85
N PRO A 97 8.15 -5.37 7.97
CA PRO A 97 7.30 -5.47 9.16
C PRO A 97 6.75 -4.12 9.67
N LYS A 98 5.60 -4.19 10.36
CA LYS A 98 4.86 -3.03 10.87
C LYS A 98 4.34 -2.08 9.78
N GLU A 99 3.93 -2.66 8.63
CA GLU A 99 3.31 -1.93 7.52
C GLU A 99 4.18 -0.81 6.93
N ASN A 100 5.49 -0.87 7.13
CA ASN A 100 6.41 0.05 6.49
C ASN A 100 6.78 -0.48 5.10
N VAL A 101 7.29 0.42 4.26
CA VAL A 101 7.81 0.10 2.94
C VAL A 101 9.18 0.72 2.73
N LEU A 102 10.01 0.02 1.96
CA LEU A 102 11.22 0.57 1.35
C LEU A 102 10.93 0.83 -0.13
N ILE A 103 11.34 2.01 -0.60
CA ILE A 103 11.28 2.36 -2.03
C ILE A 103 12.68 2.13 -2.60
N ARG A 104 12.82 1.14 -3.50
CA ARG A 104 14.11 0.70 -4.02
C ARG A 104 14.26 0.99 -5.50
N SER A 105 15.47 1.28 -5.95
CA SER A 105 15.81 1.38 -7.37
C SER A 105 17.28 1.05 -7.54
N GLN A 106 17.63 0.19 -8.51
CA GLN A 106 19.02 -0.17 -8.82
C GLN A 106 19.82 -0.66 -7.59
N GLY A 107 19.19 -1.48 -6.73
CA GLY A 107 19.84 -2.04 -5.53
C GLY A 107 19.97 -1.07 -4.35
N LYS A 108 19.62 0.21 -4.51
CA LYS A 108 19.64 1.24 -3.47
C LYS A 108 18.24 1.50 -2.90
N CYS A 109 18.18 2.10 -1.71
CA CYS A 109 16.97 2.52 -1.04
C CYS A 109 16.83 4.05 -1.08
N LEU A 110 15.59 4.53 -1.20
CA LEU A 110 15.30 5.95 -1.09
C LEU A 110 15.44 6.38 0.37
N GLU A 111 16.20 7.43 0.62
CA GLU A 111 16.44 8.00 1.95
C GLU A 111 16.09 9.49 1.98
N TYR A 112 15.43 9.94 3.06
CA TYR A 112 15.20 11.36 3.31
C TYR A 112 16.36 11.98 4.09
N PHE A 113 16.83 13.13 3.64
CA PHE A 113 17.86 13.92 4.32
C PHE A 113 17.24 15.21 4.89
N PRO A 114 16.93 15.28 6.20
CA PRO A 114 16.23 16.41 6.79
C PRO A 114 16.96 17.75 6.63
N GLU A 115 18.28 17.76 6.75
CA GLU A 115 19.09 18.98 6.63
C GLU A 115 19.01 19.61 5.23
N ARG A 116 18.97 18.77 4.21
CA ARG A 116 18.87 19.18 2.79
C ARG A 116 17.44 19.28 2.31
N LYS A 117 16.48 18.82 3.12
CA LYS A 117 15.06 18.67 2.78
C LYS A 117 14.89 17.99 1.42
N SER A 118 15.56 16.88 1.20
CA SER A 118 15.54 16.18 -0.10
C SER A 118 15.64 14.68 0.08
N PHE A 119 15.23 13.94 -0.95
CA PHE A 119 15.44 12.49 -1.00
C PHE A 119 16.56 12.10 -1.95
N ARG A 120 17.32 11.07 -1.59
CA ARG A 120 18.39 10.49 -2.42
C ARG A 120 18.34 8.96 -2.40
N MET A 121 18.97 8.33 -3.38
CA MET A 121 19.19 6.88 -3.37
C MET A 121 20.49 6.58 -2.61
N GLU A 122 20.42 5.77 -1.57
CA GLU A 122 21.55 5.38 -0.73
C GLU A 122 21.58 3.86 -0.53
N GLU A 123 22.63 3.34 0.10
CA GLU A 123 22.68 1.92 0.45
C GLU A 123 21.51 1.55 1.37
N CYS A 124 20.91 0.37 1.14
CA CYS A 124 19.78 -0.06 1.94
C CYS A 124 20.23 -0.45 3.35
N GLU A 125 19.72 0.27 4.35
CA GLU A 125 19.99 0.01 5.75
C GLU A 125 18.73 -0.47 6.46
N ASP A 126 18.76 -1.70 6.98
CA ASP A 126 17.59 -2.31 7.59
C ASP A 126 17.03 -1.49 8.74
N ARG A 127 17.82 -0.74 9.50
CA ARG A 127 17.34 -0.02 10.69
C ARG A 127 17.23 1.50 10.51
N ASN A 128 17.52 2.03 9.33
CA ASN A 128 17.48 3.48 9.11
C ASN A 128 16.02 3.97 8.98
N PRO A 129 15.49 4.78 9.92
CA PRO A 129 14.12 5.29 9.86
C PRO A 129 13.90 6.24 8.67
N MET A 130 14.95 6.91 8.18
CA MET A 130 14.87 7.82 7.03
C MET A 130 14.66 7.10 5.70
N GLN A 131 14.83 5.78 5.66
CA GLN A 131 14.55 4.93 4.49
C GLN A 131 13.20 4.24 4.55
N ARG A 132 12.43 4.44 5.63
CA ARG A 132 11.22 3.71 5.95
C ARG A 132 10.00 4.61 5.80
N PHE A 133 9.06 4.18 4.99
CA PHE A 133 7.86 4.95 4.67
C PHE A 133 6.59 4.18 4.98
N LYS A 134 5.47 4.88 5.10
CA LYS A 134 4.13 4.31 5.17
C LYS A 134 3.34 4.71 3.93
N MET A 135 2.51 3.79 3.45
CA MET A 135 1.54 4.04 2.39
C MET A 135 0.17 4.29 3.01
N GLU A 136 -0.29 5.53 2.97
CA GLU A 136 -1.60 5.91 3.48
C GLU A 136 -2.60 5.99 2.32
N TYR A 137 -3.40 4.94 2.13
CA TYR A 137 -4.38 4.87 1.03
C TYR A 137 -5.53 5.86 1.22
N LEU A 138 -5.92 6.53 0.13
CA LEU A 138 -7.11 7.37 0.13
C LEU A 138 -8.34 6.48 0.29
N LYS A 139 -9.16 6.78 1.30
CA LYS A 139 -10.49 6.16 1.43
C LYS A 139 -11.32 6.61 0.22
N LYS A 140 -11.90 5.67 -0.52
CA LYS A 140 -12.95 6.03 -1.49
C LYS A 140 -14.08 6.66 -0.67
N SER A 141 -14.47 7.89 -0.99
CA SER A 141 -15.77 8.39 -0.57
C SER A 141 -16.80 7.46 -1.21
N VAL A 142 -17.45 6.65 -0.39
CA VAL A 142 -18.68 6.00 -0.83
C VAL A 142 -19.67 7.15 -0.92
N ASN A 143 -19.92 7.64 -2.13
CA ASN A 143 -21.13 8.41 -2.38
C ASN A 143 -22.27 7.40 -2.22
N VAL A 144 -22.76 7.24 -0.99
CA VAL A 144 -24.11 6.75 -0.79
C VAL A 144 -24.99 7.85 -1.37
N PRO A 145 -25.77 7.60 -2.43
CA PRO A 145 -26.78 8.57 -2.82
C PRO A 145 -27.70 8.76 -1.62
N ASP A 146 -27.80 10.00 -1.13
CA ASP A 146 -28.81 10.42 -0.15
C ASP A 146 -30.19 10.40 -0.83
N GLU A 147 -30.67 9.22 -1.20
CA GLU A 147 -32.02 8.99 -1.73
C GLU A 147 -32.46 7.55 -1.39
N GLU A 148 -32.71 7.31 -0.10
CA GLU A 148 -33.78 6.41 0.36
C GLU A 148 -34.07 6.66 1.84
N VAL A 149 -34.34 7.93 2.17
CA VAL A 149 -35.11 8.29 3.37
C VAL A 149 -36.53 8.56 2.88
N GLU A 150 -37.47 7.77 3.42
CA GLU A 150 -38.92 7.79 3.18
C GLU A 150 -39.43 7.15 1.88
N ARG A 151 -39.91 5.91 1.99
CA ARG A 151 -41.33 5.57 2.25
C ARG A 151 -41.53 4.06 2.18
N ILE A 152 -42.67 3.61 2.72
CA ILE A 152 -43.31 2.28 2.53
C ILE A 152 -42.74 1.23 3.51
N MET A 153 -43.47 0.64 4.46
CA MET A 153 -44.91 0.45 4.64
C MET A 153 -45.21 0.06 6.09
N ASP A 154 -46.39 0.43 6.57
CA ASP A 154 -47.00 -0.13 7.79
C ASP A 154 -47.00 -1.67 7.73
N PRO A 155 -46.68 -2.37 8.84
CA PRO A 155 -46.79 -3.82 8.87
C PRO A 155 -48.27 -4.22 8.88
N PRO A 156 -48.71 -5.15 8.02
CA PRO A 156 -50.02 -5.75 8.20
C PRO A 156 -50.01 -6.53 9.52
N ARG A 157 -50.93 -6.15 10.40
CA ARG A 157 -51.39 -7.01 11.49
C ARG A 157 -52.12 -8.17 10.84
N ASP A 158 -51.59 -9.38 10.98
CA ASP A 158 -52.46 -10.53 11.05
C ASP A 158 -51.83 -11.68 11.83
N GLU A 159 -52.73 -12.41 12.46
CA GLU A 159 -52.52 -13.19 13.67
C GLU A 159 -52.05 -14.62 13.40
N SER A 160 -51.38 -15.16 14.43
CA SER A 160 -51.50 -16.56 14.89
C SER A 160 -50.61 -17.65 14.25
N PRO A 161 -50.48 -18.84 14.88
CA PRO A 161 -49.26 -19.29 15.53
C PRO A 161 -48.69 -20.55 14.85
N TYR A 162 -47.50 -21.01 15.25
CA TYR A 162 -47.12 -22.44 15.41
C TYR A 162 -45.58 -22.57 15.42
N LEU A 163 -45.07 -22.86 16.62
CA LEU A 163 -44.07 -23.88 16.98
C LEU A 163 -43.09 -24.37 15.90
N GLY A 164 -41.79 -24.24 16.18
CA GLY A 164 -40.74 -24.94 15.42
C GLY A 164 -39.31 -24.68 15.90
N SER A 165 -39.02 -25.07 17.14
CA SER A 165 -37.65 -25.15 17.68
C SER A 165 -36.71 -25.95 16.76
N ARG A 166 -35.56 -25.38 16.37
CA ARG A 166 -34.34 -26.15 16.10
C ARG A 166 -33.07 -25.29 16.26
N ASN A 167 -32.37 -25.60 17.35
CA ASN A 167 -30.99 -25.21 17.65
C ASN A 167 -30.05 -25.46 16.45
N GLY A 168 -29.52 -24.38 15.87
CA GLY A 168 -28.35 -24.40 15.00
C GLY A 168 -27.13 -23.97 15.80
N ASN A 169 -26.22 -24.91 16.06
CA ASN A 169 -25.08 -24.75 16.95
C ASN A 169 -23.99 -23.90 16.27
N LEU A 170 -23.43 -22.93 16.99
CA LEU A 170 -22.40 -21.98 16.51
C LEU A 170 -21.10 -22.68 16.02
N GLN A 171 -20.94 -23.97 16.33
CA GLN A 171 -19.80 -24.80 15.91
C GLN A 171 -19.87 -25.25 14.44
N ASP A 172 -21.06 -25.34 13.84
CA ASP A 172 -21.19 -25.73 12.42
C ASP A 172 -20.79 -24.60 11.47
N PHE A 173 -20.88 -23.34 11.94
CA PHE A 173 -20.42 -22.17 11.19
C PHE A 173 -18.89 -22.02 11.18
N MET A 174 -18.18 -22.56 12.20
CA MET A 174 -16.72 -22.51 12.25
C MET A 174 -16.02 -23.57 11.39
N ARG A 175 -16.65 -24.73 11.13
CA ARG A 175 -16.10 -25.77 10.24
C ARG A 175 -16.11 -25.39 8.76
N PHE A 176 -16.96 -24.46 8.34
CA PHE A 176 -17.01 -24.01 6.94
C PHE A 176 -15.88 -23.01 6.61
N ARG A 177 -15.29 -22.36 7.62
CA ARG A 177 -14.21 -21.37 7.43
C ARG A 177 -12.83 -22.01 7.23
N ASP A 178 -12.59 -23.16 7.85
CA ASP A 178 -11.28 -23.81 7.82
C ASP A 178 -11.02 -24.64 6.54
N ASN A 179 -12.05 -24.94 5.75
CA ASN A 179 -11.92 -25.64 4.46
C ASN A 179 -11.76 -24.70 3.24
N MET A 180 -11.84 -23.38 3.42
CA MET A 180 -11.71 -22.38 2.35
C MET A 180 -10.35 -21.65 2.35
N LEU A 181 -9.53 -21.87 3.38
CA LEU A 181 -8.17 -21.34 3.47
C LEU A 181 -7.21 -22.53 3.46
N GLY A 182 -6.76 -22.91 2.26
CA GLY A 182 -5.71 -23.90 2.05
C GLY A 182 -4.39 -23.48 2.72
N ASN A 183 -4.30 -23.71 4.02
CA ASN A 183 -3.07 -23.62 4.79
C ASN A 183 -2.40 -24.99 4.77
N SER A 184 -1.55 -25.19 3.76
CA SER A 184 -0.51 -26.20 3.83
C SER A 184 0.49 -25.80 4.92
N TYR A 185 0.28 -26.31 6.13
CA TYR A 185 1.29 -26.34 7.19
C TYR A 185 2.46 -27.22 6.71
N SER A 186 3.54 -26.60 6.25
CA SER A 186 4.83 -27.27 6.13
C SER A 186 5.42 -27.44 7.53
N GLN A 187 5.38 -28.68 8.02
CA GLN A 187 6.02 -29.11 9.26
C GLN A 187 7.55 -28.90 9.13
N LYS A 188 8.07 -27.90 9.85
CA LYS A 188 9.51 -27.85 10.15
C LYS A 188 9.80 -28.85 11.27
N SER A 189 10.51 -29.92 10.92
CA SER A 189 11.10 -30.86 11.88
C SER A 189 12.15 -30.15 12.74
N TYR A 190 11.94 -30.14 14.05
CA TYR A 190 12.95 -29.80 15.03
C TYR A 190 13.98 -30.96 15.12
N ARG A 191 15.22 -30.73 14.70
CA ARG A 191 16.34 -31.58 15.12
C ARG A 191 16.97 -30.99 16.38
N TYR A 192 16.68 -31.66 17.49
CA TYR A 192 17.47 -31.65 18.72
C TYR A 192 18.87 -32.21 18.38
N ASN A 193 19.94 -31.49 18.70
CA ASN A 193 21.27 -32.08 18.84
C ASN A 193 21.77 -31.78 20.24
N SER A 194 21.82 -32.84 21.04
CA SER A 194 22.42 -32.93 22.36
C SER A 194 23.94 -33.06 22.26
N TYR A 195 24.62 -32.33 23.15
CA TYR A 195 25.93 -32.57 23.76
C TYR A 195 26.67 -33.89 23.47
N GLN A 196 27.95 -33.77 23.13
CA GLN A 196 29.15 -34.44 23.69
C GLN A 196 30.36 -33.54 23.26
N GLY A 197 31.33 -33.13 24.07
CA GLY A 197 31.89 -33.74 25.27
C GLY A 197 33.11 -34.58 24.90
N HIS A 198 34.25 -33.93 24.62
CA HIS A 198 35.64 -34.35 24.92
C HIS A 198 36.63 -33.28 24.45
#